data_AF-A0A5C8T1T5-F1
#
_entry.id   AF-A0A5C8T1T5-F1
#
_cell.length_a   1.000
_cell.length_b   1.000
_cell.length_c   1.000
_cell.angle_alpha   90.00
_cell.angle_beta   90.00
_cell.angle_gamma   90.00
#
_symmetry.space_group_name_H-M   'P 1'
#
loop_
_entity.id
_entity.type
_entity.pdbx_description
1 polymer ?
#
loop_
_entity_poly.entity_id
_entity_poly.type
_entity_poly.pdbx_seq_one_letter_code
_entity_poly.pdbx_strand_id
1 'polypeptide(L)'
;MKRLAALALPALVLLPQAAFAHPGHGEAAGLVHGFLHPVSGADHVLAMVAVGLLAGLRGGRALWALPASFLALMAVGAGLG
;
A
#
# COMPACT_ATOMS: atom_id res chain seq x y z
N MET A 1 -12.22 -0.85 21.99
CA MET A 1 -11.83 -0.49 20.60
C MET A 1 -10.52 0.30 20.51
N LYS A 2 -10.30 1.37 21.29
CA LYS A 2 -9.07 2.21 21.22
C LYS A 2 -7.75 1.47 21.52
N ARG A 3 -7.76 0.47 22.43
CA ARG A 3 -6.56 -0.30 22.79
C ARG A 3 -6.15 -1.36 21.74
N LEU A 4 -7.14 -1.90 21.01
CA LEU A 4 -6.87 -2.82 19.88
C LEU A 4 -6.27 -2.06 18.70
N ALA A 5 -6.73 -0.83 18.43
CA ALA A 5 -6.12 0.06 17.45
C ALA A 5 -4.67 0.43 17.81
N ALA A 6 -4.35 0.58 19.10
CA ALA A 6 -2.99 0.90 19.55
C ALA A 6 -1.99 -0.27 19.38
N LEU A 7 -2.46 -1.52 19.44
CA LEU A 7 -1.65 -2.72 19.17
C LEU A 7 -1.60 -3.10 17.67
N ALA A 8 -2.55 -2.61 16.87
CA ALA A 8 -2.59 -2.87 15.43
C ALA A 8 -1.45 -2.17 14.67
N LEU A 9 -1.02 -1.00 15.13
CA LEU A 9 0.02 -0.19 14.48
C LEU A 9 1.40 -0.89 14.42
N PRO A 10 1.96 -1.44 15.52
CA PRO A 10 3.22 -2.20 15.45
C PRO A 10 3.08 -3.53 14.70
N ALA A 11 1.92 -4.19 14.78
CA ALA A 11 1.68 -5.43 14.02
C ALA A 11 1.64 -5.19 12.49
N LEU A 12 1.21 -3.99 12.07
CA LEU A 12 1.16 -3.61 10.66
C LEU A 12 2.55 -3.54 10.00
N VAL A 13 3.59 -3.23 10.78
CA VAL A 13 4.98 -3.09 10.28
C VAL A 13 5.56 -4.44 9.85
N LEU A 14 5.06 -5.56 10.40
CA LEU A 14 5.52 -6.92 10.09
C LEU A 14 4.78 -7.58 8.91
N LEU A 15 3.68 -6.99 8.43
CA LEU A 15 2.89 -7.52 7.31
C LEU A 15 3.66 -7.68 5.99
N PRO A 16 4.60 -6.79 5.61
CA PRO A 16 5.35 -6.93 4.37
C PRO A 16 6.16 -8.24 4.32
N GLN A 17 6.71 -8.68 5.45
CA GLN A 17 7.42 -9.95 5.56
C GLN A 17 6.50 -11.16 5.39
N ALA A 18 5.26 -11.09 5.89
CA ALA A 18 4.28 -12.15 5.72
C ALA A 18 3.77 -12.27 4.27
N ALA A 19 3.82 -11.18 3.50
CA ALA A 19 3.37 -11.12 2.11
C ALA A 19 4.46 -11.49 1.08
N PHE A 20 5.69 -11.84 1.53
CA PHE A 20 6.83 -12.03 0.64
C PHE A 20 7.06 -10.86 -0.34
N ALA A 21 6.73 -9.64 0.07
CA ALA A 21 6.81 -8.45 -0.78
C ALA A 21 8.26 -8.03 -1.10
N HIS A 22 9.27 -8.71 -0.54
CA HIS A 22 10.68 -8.45 -0.82
C HIS A 22 11.09 -9.20 -2.08
N PRO A 23 11.47 -8.53 -3.19
CA PRO A 23 11.68 -9.16 -4.49
C PRO A 23 12.98 -10.00 -4.60
N GLY A 24 13.64 -10.32 -3.48
CA GLY A 24 15.01 -10.86 -3.49
C GLY A 24 16.04 -9.80 -3.94
N HIS A 25 17.33 -10.09 -3.72
CA HIS A 25 18.42 -9.22 -4.16
C HIS A 25 18.73 -9.55 -5.64
N GLY A 26 18.56 -8.59 -6.57
CA GLY A 26 18.74 -8.79 -8.02
C GLY A 26 18.29 -7.58 -8.85
N GLU A 27 17.99 -7.77 -10.15
CA GLU A 27 17.56 -6.71 -11.09
C GLU A 27 16.28 -5.95 -10.67
N ALA A 28 15.56 -6.48 -9.68
CA ALA A 28 14.38 -5.87 -9.09
C ALA A 28 14.70 -4.78 -8.02
N ALA A 29 15.91 -4.24 -8.03
CA ALA A 29 16.38 -3.26 -7.05
C ALA A 29 16.76 -1.93 -7.70
N GLY A 30 16.38 -0.81 -7.06
CA GLY A 30 16.78 0.53 -7.46
C GLY A 30 15.62 1.52 -7.60
N LEU A 31 15.96 2.82 -7.61
CA LEU A 31 14.98 3.92 -7.59
C LEU A 31 13.99 3.86 -8.76
N VAL A 32 14.47 3.57 -9.97
CA VAL A 32 13.62 3.49 -11.18
C VAL A 32 12.63 2.33 -11.06
N HIS A 33 13.10 1.16 -10.62
CA HIS A 33 12.22 0.02 -10.42
C HIS A 33 11.21 0.30 -9.29
N GLY A 34 11.63 0.89 -8.18
CA GLY A 34 10.73 1.29 -7.09
C GLY A 34 9.67 2.31 -7.54
N PHE A 35 10.03 3.25 -8.41
CA PHE A 35 9.12 4.25 -8.95
C PHE A 35 8.11 3.65 -9.95
N LEU A 36 8.54 2.66 -10.74
CA LEU A 36 7.67 1.98 -11.71
C LEU A 36 6.85 0.83 -11.08
N HIS A 37 7.28 0.28 -9.95
CA HIS A 37 6.65 -0.86 -9.30
C HIS A 37 5.14 -0.70 -9.03
N PRO A 38 4.61 0.46 -8.60
CA PRO A 38 3.17 0.63 -8.40
C PRO A 38 2.31 0.38 -9.64
N VAL A 39 2.85 0.66 -10.83
CA VAL A 39 2.16 0.51 -12.11
C VAL A 39 2.53 -0.78 -12.85
N SER A 40 3.71 -1.36 -12.57
CA SER A 40 4.12 -2.64 -13.17
C SER A 40 3.80 -3.87 -12.29
N GLY A 41 3.57 -3.68 -10.99
CA GLY A 41 3.27 -4.71 -10.01
C GLY A 41 1.78 -5.09 -10.00
N ALA A 42 1.49 -6.37 -10.17
CA ALA A 42 0.11 -6.88 -10.17
C ALA A 42 -0.59 -6.69 -8.81
N ASP A 43 0.16 -6.81 -7.72
CA ASP A 43 -0.28 -6.56 -6.35
C ASP A 43 -0.79 -5.12 -6.16
N HIS A 44 -0.02 -4.13 -6.63
CA HIS A 44 -0.38 -2.72 -6.53
C HIS A 44 -1.55 -2.36 -7.45
N VAL A 45 -1.56 -2.88 -8.68
CA VAL A 45 -2.67 -2.66 -9.63
C VAL A 45 -3.98 -3.22 -9.07
N LEU A 46 -3.96 -4.45 -8.55
CA LEU A 46 -5.14 -5.04 -7.92
C LEU A 46 -5.59 -4.24 -6.69
N ALA A 47 -4.67 -3.75 -5.87
CA ALA A 47 -4.99 -2.89 -4.74
C ALA A 47 -5.63 -1.56 -5.19
N MET A 48 -5.09 -0.90 -6.22
CA MET A 48 -5.65 0.34 -6.78
C MET A 48 -7.06 0.14 -7.33
N VAL A 49 -7.30 -0.95 -8.05
CA VAL A 49 -8.64 -1.31 -8.54
C VAL A 49 -9.59 -1.55 -7.37
N ALA A 50 -9.18 -2.34 -6.37
CA ALA A 50 -10.01 -2.62 -5.19
C ALA A 50 -10.35 -1.34 -4.40
N VAL A 51 -9.37 -0.45 -4.19
CA VAL A 51 -9.58 0.85 -3.55
C VAL A 51 -10.53 1.72 -4.37
N GLY A 52 -10.39 1.76 -5.69
CA GLY A 52 -11.26 2.49 -6.60
C GLY A 52 -12.70 1.98 -6.58
N LEU A 53 -12.89 0.66 -6.62
CA LEU A 53 -14.21 0.03 -6.49
C LEU A 53 -14.84 0.35 -5.13
N LEU A 54 -14.08 0.23 -4.04
CA LEU A 54 -14.57 0.53 -2.69
C LEU A 54 -14.95 2.02 -2.53
N ALA A 55 -14.15 2.92 -3.10
CA ALA A 55 -14.45 4.34 -3.19
C ALA A 55 -15.76 4.60 -3.95
N GLY A 56 -15.94 3.96 -5.12
CA GLY A 56 -17.15 4.07 -5.93
C GLY A 56 -18.40 3.57 -5.20
N LEU A 57 -18.30 2.40 -4.56
CA LEU A 57 -19.40 1.79 -3.79
C LEU A 57 -19.80 2.63 -2.57
N ARG A 58 -18.85 3.31 -1.93
CA ARG A 58 -19.12 4.09 -0.71
C ARG A 58 -19.54 5.54 -1.02
N GLY A 59 -19.10 6.08 -2.15
CA GLY A 59 -19.49 7.41 -2.63
C GLY A 59 -19.07 8.57 -1.71
N GLY A 60 -19.58 9.77 -2.02
CA GLY A 60 -19.36 10.97 -1.23
C GLY A 60 -17.87 11.29 -0.99
N ARG A 61 -17.50 11.49 0.27
CA ARG A 61 -16.10 11.81 0.66
C ARG A 61 -15.12 10.66 0.41
N ALA A 62 -15.62 9.41 0.36
CA ALA A 62 -14.76 8.24 0.20
C ALA A 62 -14.10 8.18 -1.19
N LEU A 63 -14.73 8.80 -2.20
CA LEU A 63 -14.18 8.93 -3.56
C LEU A 63 -12.80 9.58 -3.59
N TRP A 64 -12.54 10.51 -2.66
CA TRP A 64 -11.26 11.20 -2.54
C TRP A 64 -10.42 10.66 -1.40
N ALA A 65 -11.04 10.38 -0.25
CA ALA A 65 -10.31 9.98 0.96
C ALA A 65 -9.60 8.63 0.78
N LEU A 66 -10.25 7.65 0.15
CA LEU A 66 -9.67 6.31 0.00
C LEU A 66 -8.44 6.32 -0.94
N PRO A 67 -8.52 6.83 -2.19
CA PRO A 67 -7.33 6.92 -3.04
C PRO A 67 -6.22 7.78 -2.43
N ALA A 68 -6.55 8.94 -1.85
CA ALA A 68 -5.55 9.82 -1.23
C ALA A 68 -4.84 9.14 -0.05
N SER A 69 -5.57 8.43 0.80
CA SER A 69 -4.98 7.68 1.92
C SER A 69 -4.07 6.55 1.44
N PHE A 70 -4.44 5.86 0.35
CA PHE A 70 -3.63 4.82 -0.25
C PHE A 70 -2.30 5.38 -0.77
N LEU A 71 -2.35 6.47 -1.56
CA LEU A 71 -1.14 7.14 -2.05
C LEU A 71 -0.24 7.67 -0.92
N ALA A 72 -0.84 8.25 0.12
CA ALA A 72 -0.07 8.77 1.26
C ALA A 72 0.68 7.65 2.00
N LEU A 73 0.02 6.52 2.27
CA LEU A 73 0.66 5.39 2.93
C LEU A 73 1.70 4.71 2.03
N MET A 74 1.49 4.66 0.71
CA MET A 74 2.51 4.21 -0.23
C MET A 74 3.78 5.06 -0.17
N ALA A 75 3.64 6.40 -0.16
CA ALA A 75 4.78 7.30 -0.05
C ALA A 75 5.54 7.13 1.28
N VAL A 76 4.82 6.90 2.38
CA VAL A 76 5.43 6.57 3.68
C VAL A 76 6.21 5.26 3.60
N GLY A 77 5.62 4.20 3.03
CA GLY A 77 6.30 2.92 2.85
C GLY A 77 7.58 3.05 2.01
N ALA A 78 7.53 3.81 0.92
CA ALA A 78 8.68 4.07 0.06
C ALA A 78 9.81 4.86 0.75
N GLY A 79 9.49 5.73 1.72
CA GLY A 79 10.49 6.47 2.50
C GLY A 79 11.07 5.69 3.69
N LEU A 80 10.40 4.62 4.12
CA LEU A 80 10.84 3.77 5.25
C LEU A 80 11.64 2.52 4.81
N GLY A 81 11.50 2.10 3.55
CA GLY A 81 12.30 1.03 2.93
C GLY A 81 13.63 1.54 2.42
#